data_AF-A0A6G3WNT4-F1
#
_entry.id   AF-A0A6G3WNT4-F1
#
_cell.length_a   1.000
_cell.length_b   1.000
_cell.length_c   1.000
_cell.angle_alpha   90.00
_cell.angle_beta   90.00
_cell.angle_gamma   90.00
#
_symmetry.space_group_name_H-M   'P 1'
#
loop_
_entity.id
_entity.type
_entity.pdbx_description
1 polymer ?
#
loop_
_entity_poly.entity_id
_entity_poly.type
_entity_poly.pdbx_seq_one_letter_code
_entity_poly.pdbx_strand_id
1 'polypeptide(L)'
;TVSITGNQAWSPTSLSPLQTLYVHGGVRGRGPYAELSDERFIQACVADLEDLLGHTRRPAALIAEPIQGVGGFTSPPDGLFAAFREVLDRHGVLWISDEVQTGWGRTGDHFWGWQAHAEHGPPDILTFAKGIGNG
;
A
#
# COMPACT_ATOMS: atom_id res chain seq x y z
N THR A 1 26.42 16.47 -15.95
CA THR A 1 26.40 15.00 -16.10
C THR A 1 25.36 14.46 -15.14
N VAL A 2 24.44 13.60 -15.61
CA VAL A 2 23.54 12.85 -14.74
C VAL A 2 23.83 11.38 -14.97
N SER A 3 24.32 10.70 -13.95
CA SER A 3 24.44 9.24 -13.91
C SER A 3 23.23 8.68 -13.17
N ILE A 4 22.47 7.81 -13.83
CA ILE A 4 21.50 6.91 -13.18
C ILE A 4 22.12 5.52 -13.19
N THR A 5 22.35 4.97 -12.00
CA THR A 5 22.52 3.52 -11.81
C THR A 5 21.32 3.04 -11.00
N GLY A 6 20.44 2.27 -11.62
CA GLY A 6 19.48 1.46 -10.89
C GLY A 6 19.83 0.00 -11.10
N ASN A 7 20.57 -0.62 -10.17
CA ASN A 7 20.46 -2.07 -9.97
C ASN A 7 21.18 -2.56 -8.72
N GLN A 8 20.45 -3.12 -7.74
CA GLN A 8 21.11 -3.71 -6.57
C GLN A 8 21.17 -5.25 -6.57
N ALA A 9 20.38 -5.95 -7.39
CA ALA A 9 20.47 -7.41 -7.56
C ALA A 9 19.52 -7.87 -8.69
N TRP A 10 19.77 -7.44 -9.93
CA TRP A 10 18.99 -7.90 -11.07
C TRP A 10 18.97 -9.43 -11.13
N SER A 11 17.79 -10.03 -11.12
CA SER A 11 17.61 -11.47 -11.30
C SER A 11 16.73 -11.69 -12.53
N PRO A 12 17.27 -12.26 -13.62
CA PRO A 12 16.47 -12.62 -14.78
C PRO A 12 15.75 -13.94 -14.48
N THR A 13 14.62 -13.87 -13.77
CA THR A 13 13.76 -15.05 -13.57
C THR A 13 12.75 -15.15 -14.71
N SER A 14 12.56 -16.36 -15.24
CA SER A 14 11.72 -16.68 -16.41
C SER A 14 10.22 -16.79 -16.13
N LEU A 15 9.77 -16.42 -14.93
CA LEU A 15 8.36 -16.44 -14.52
C LEU A 15 7.88 -14.99 -14.41
N SER A 16 6.66 -14.70 -14.90
CA SER A 16 5.94 -13.42 -14.92
C SER A 16 6.80 -12.17 -14.61
N PRO A 17 6.94 -11.19 -15.52
CA PRO A 17 7.88 -10.07 -15.38
C PRO A 17 7.73 -9.24 -14.08
N LEU A 18 6.67 -9.46 -13.30
CA LEU A 18 6.48 -9.02 -11.93
C LEU A 18 6.06 -10.23 -11.07
N GLN A 19 6.90 -10.64 -10.11
CA GLN A 19 6.48 -11.52 -9.02
C GLN A 19 5.70 -10.66 -8.01
N THR A 20 4.40 -10.52 -8.22
CA THR A 20 3.52 -9.78 -7.31
C THR A 20 3.12 -10.68 -6.14
N LEU A 21 3.39 -10.20 -4.93
CA LEU A 21 2.94 -10.79 -3.68
C LEU A 21 1.75 -9.98 -3.15
N TYR A 22 0.84 -10.63 -2.44
CA TYR A 22 -0.34 -9.99 -1.86
C TYR A 22 -0.31 -10.17 -0.34
N VAL A 23 -0.69 -9.10 0.35
CA VAL A 23 -0.94 -9.09 1.80
C VAL A 23 -2.39 -8.71 2.05
N HIS A 24 -2.93 -9.11 3.19
CA HIS A 24 -4.25 -8.68 3.63
C HIS A 24 -4.26 -7.18 3.93
N GLY A 25 -5.45 -6.58 3.89
CA GLY A 25 -5.65 -5.16 4.19
C GLY A 25 -6.69 -4.49 3.30
N GLY A 26 -6.90 -4.98 2.08
CA GLY A 26 -7.83 -4.35 1.14
C GLY A 26 -9.32 -4.47 1.49
N VAL A 27 -9.71 -5.44 2.33
CA VAL A 27 -11.12 -5.77 2.61
C VAL A 27 -11.39 -5.92 4.10
N ARG A 28 -12.00 -4.90 4.71
CA ARG A 28 -12.30 -4.89 6.15
C ARG A 28 -13.50 -5.76 6.56
N GLY A 29 -14.55 -5.82 5.73
CA GLY A 29 -15.84 -6.42 6.10
C GLY A 29 -16.04 -7.89 5.70
N ARG A 30 -15.03 -8.58 5.18
CA ARG A 30 -15.13 -9.97 4.68
C ARG A 30 -13.83 -10.74 4.91
N GLY A 31 -13.91 -12.05 4.76
CA GLY A 31 -12.75 -12.93 4.86
C GLY A 31 -12.39 -13.26 6.31
N PRO A 32 -11.18 -13.82 6.55
CA PRO A 32 -10.81 -14.37 7.86
C PRO A 32 -10.73 -13.32 8.97
N TYR A 33 -10.65 -12.03 8.63
CA TYR A 33 -10.50 -10.93 9.58
C TYR A 33 -11.77 -10.10 9.79
N ALA A 34 -12.90 -10.51 9.20
CA ALA A 34 -14.15 -9.73 9.21
C ALA A 34 -14.65 -9.39 10.62
N GLU A 35 -14.55 -10.35 11.54
CA GLU A 35 -15.03 -10.26 12.93
C GLU A 35 -14.03 -9.56 13.86
N LEU A 36 -12.83 -9.21 13.37
CA LEU A 36 -11.85 -8.51 14.20
C LEU A 36 -12.27 -7.05 14.40
N SER A 37 -11.99 -6.51 15.59
CA SER A 37 -11.94 -5.06 15.80
C SER A 37 -10.87 -4.43 14.90
N ASP A 38 -10.99 -3.15 14.59
CA ASP A 38 -10.03 -2.44 13.70
C ASP A 38 -8.58 -2.55 14.17
N GLU A 39 -8.33 -2.41 15.48
CA GLU A 39 -6.99 -2.58 16.06
C GLU A 39 -6.41 -3.99 15.78
N ARG A 40 -7.22 -5.02 16.01
CA ARG A 40 -6.82 -6.43 15.79
C ARG A 40 -6.71 -6.75 14.30
N PHE A 41 -7.51 -6.12 13.45
CA PHE A 41 -7.39 -6.23 11.99
C PHE A 41 -6.06 -5.66 11.51
N ILE A 42 -5.68 -4.46 11.98
CA ILE A 42 -4.39 -3.83 11.64
C ILE A 42 -3.24 -4.73 12.09
N GLN A 43 -3.26 -5.21 13.33
CA GLN A 43 -2.22 -6.11 13.83
C GLN A 43 -2.11 -7.41 13.03
N ALA A 44 -3.23 -8.01 12.63
CA ALA A 44 -3.22 -9.22 11.80
C ALA A 44 -2.62 -8.97 10.42
N CYS A 45 -2.96 -7.84 9.78
CA CYS A 45 -2.39 -7.46 8.49
C CYS A 45 -0.90 -7.12 8.58
N VAL A 46 -0.46 -6.48 9.67
CA VAL A 46 0.97 -6.22 9.94
C VAL A 46 1.73 -7.53 10.11
N ALA A 47 1.18 -8.49 10.85
CA ALA A 47 1.80 -9.80 11.02
C ALA A 47 1.91 -10.57 9.69
N ASP A 48 0.89 -10.49 8.82
CA ASP A 48 0.91 -11.05 7.47
C ASP A 48 2.00 -10.42 6.59
N LEU A 49 2.14 -9.08 6.64
CA LEU A 49 3.21 -8.37 5.95
C LEU A 49 4.61 -8.77 6.46
N GLU A 50 4.79 -8.86 7.78
CA GLU A 50 6.07 -9.27 8.38
C GLU A 50 6.43 -10.72 8.04
N ASP A 51 5.47 -11.64 8.10
CA ASP A 51 5.68 -13.04 7.70
C ASP A 51 6.08 -13.17 6.23
N LEU A 52 5.38 -12.43 5.35
CA LEU A 52 5.70 -12.38 3.92
C LEU A 52 7.11 -11.84 3.70
N LEU A 53 7.50 -10.74 4.36
CA LEU A 53 8.84 -10.16 4.24
C LEU A 53 9.93 -11.06 4.86
N GLY A 54 9.59 -11.92 5.82
CA GLY A 54 10.51 -12.86 6.45
C GLY A 54 10.87 -14.07 5.58
N HIS A 55 9.98 -14.49 4.68
CA HIS A 55 10.14 -15.71 3.89
C HIS A 55 10.27 -15.47 2.38
N THR A 56 10.22 -14.22 1.92
CA THR A 56 10.36 -13.87 0.51
C THR A 56 11.61 -13.02 0.27
N ARG A 57 12.05 -12.98 -0.99
CA ARG A 57 13.04 -12.01 -1.38
C ARG A 57 12.42 -10.62 -1.23
N ARG A 58 13.14 -9.72 -0.55
CA ARG A 58 12.69 -8.34 -0.30
C ARG A 58 12.10 -7.69 -1.57
N PRO A 59 10.81 -7.30 -1.56
CA PRO A 59 10.19 -6.59 -2.67
C PRO A 59 10.74 -5.17 -2.79
N ALA A 60 10.61 -4.56 -3.97
CA ALA A 60 11.04 -3.18 -4.18
C ALA A 60 10.06 -2.17 -3.56
N ALA A 61 8.76 -2.47 -3.64
CA ALA A 61 7.70 -1.59 -3.16
C ALA A 61 6.44 -2.37 -2.79
N LEU A 62 5.62 -1.77 -1.93
CA LEU A 62 4.20 -2.05 -1.76
C LEU A 62 3.42 -0.94 -2.46
N ILE A 63 2.42 -1.31 -3.28
CA ILE A 63 1.49 -0.38 -3.91
C ILE A 63 0.06 -0.68 -3.45
N ALA A 64 -0.69 0.34 -3.04
CA ALA A 64 -2.08 0.19 -2.60
C ALA A 64 -2.91 1.44 -2.88
N GLU A 65 -4.17 1.23 -3.27
CA GLU A 65 -5.20 2.28 -3.24
C GLU A 65 -5.64 2.48 -1.77
N PRO A 66 -5.75 3.73 -1.25
CA PRO A 66 -6.31 3.96 0.08
C PRO A 66 -7.73 3.41 0.24
N ILE A 67 -8.52 3.49 -0.83
CA ILE A 67 -9.83 2.85 -0.98
C ILE A 67 -9.83 2.13 -2.32
N GLN A 68 -10.01 0.81 -2.32
CA GLN A 68 -10.04 0.02 -3.56
C GLN A 68 -11.31 0.35 -4.34
N GLY A 69 -11.19 1.08 -5.45
CA GLY A 69 -12.37 1.46 -6.24
C GLY A 69 -12.93 0.28 -7.01
N VAL A 70 -12.21 -0.20 -8.04
CA VAL A 70 -12.67 -1.32 -8.89
C VAL A 70 -12.65 -2.65 -8.13
N GLY A 71 -11.87 -2.73 -7.06
CA GLY A 71 -11.80 -3.89 -6.16
C GLY A 71 -13.04 -4.13 -5.30
N GLY A 72 -14.05 -3.23 -5.36
CA GLY A 72 -15.33 -3.42 -4.67
C GLY A 72 -15.69 -2.31 -3.68
N PHE A 73 -15.10 -1.12 -3.81
CA PHE A 73 -15.31 0.02 -2.91
C PHE A 73 -15.05 -0.34 -1.44
N THR A 74 -13.91 -0.97 -1.19
CA THR A 74 -13.48 -1.40 0.14
C THR A 74 -12.33 -0.54 0.65
N SER A 75 -12.34 -0.22 1.93
CA SER A 75 -11.25 0.47 2.62
C SER A 75 -10.76 -0.35 3.81
N PRO A 76 -9.48 -0.27 4.15
CA PRO A 76 -9.01 -0.67 5.46
C PRO A 76 -9.52 0.29 6.55
N PRO A 77 -9.37 -0.08 7.84
CA PRO A 77 -9.42 0.90 8.91
C PRO A 77 -8.32 1.96 8.75
N ASP A 78 -8.62 3.18 9.16
CA ASP A 78 -7.65 4.26 9.29
C ASP A 78 -6.45 3.81 10.14
N GLY A 79 -5.25 4.29 9.79
CA GLY A 79 -4.00 3.86 10.42
C GLY A 79 -3.38 2.56 9.88
N LEU A 80 -4.06 1.72 9.09
CA LEU A 80 -3.42 0.51 8.52
C LEU A 80 -2.14 0.84 7.73
N PHE A 81 -2.21 1.78 6.78
CA PHE A 81 -1.03 2.11 5.98
C PHE A 81 0.06 2.83 6.78
N ALA A 82 -0.30 3.46 7.91
CA ALA A 82 0.66 4.01 8.84
C ALA A 82 1.47 2.86 9.49
N ALA A 83 0.78 1.81 9.96
CA ALA A 83 1.43 0.63 10.51
C ALA A 83 2.26 -0.13 9.46
N PHE A 84 1.78 -0.23 8.22
CA PHE A 84 2.57 -0.80 7.12
C PHE A 84 3.82 0.03 6.85
N ARG A 85 3.72 1.37 6.84
CA ARG A 85 4.85 2.26 6.60
C ARG A 85 6.00 1.98 7.57
N GLU A 86 5.72 1.81 8.86
CA GLU A 86 6.74 1.46 9.85
C GLU A 86 7.46 0.15 9.50
N VAL A 87 6.73 -0.88 9.05
CA VAL A 87 7.30 -2.16 8.62
C VAL A 87 8.16 -1.99 7.37
N LEU A 88 7.62 -1.30 6.35
CA LEU A 88 8.29 -1.08 5.08
C LEU A 88 9.60 -0.30 5.26
N ASP A 89 9.62 0.71 6.13
CA ASP A 89 10.81 1.51 6.46
C ASP A 89 11.92 0.65 7.09
N ARG A 90 11.58 -0.25 8.02
CA ARG A 90 12.57 -1.18 8.61
C ARG A 90 13.20 -2.10 7.58
N HIS A 91 12.48 -2.42 6.50
CA HIS A 91 12.95 -3.33 5.46
C HIS A 91 13.55 -2.61 4.25
N GLY A 92 13.42 -1.28 4.13
CA GLY A 92 13.84 -0.52 2.96
C GLY A 92 13.00 -0.84 1.72
N VAL A 93 11.70 -1.05 1.92
CA VAL A 93 10.70 -1.25 0.86
C VAL A 93 9.93 0.05 0.68
N LEU A 94 9.72 0.50 -0.56
CA LEU A 94 8.99 1.74 -0.81
C LEU A 94 7.48 1.56 -0.62
N TRP A 95 6.81 2.60 -0.16
CA TRP A 95 5.35 2.69 -0.19
C TRP A 95 4.88 3.60 -1.34
N ILE A 96 4.07 3.03 -2.23
CA ILE A 96 3.37 3.73 -3.31
C ILE A 96 1.88 3.81 -2.96
N SER A 97 1.34 5.01 -2.82
CA SER A 97 -0.10 5.21 -2.68
C SER A 97 -0.72 5.49 -4.06
N ASP A 98 -1.66 4.63 -4.47
CA ASP A 98 -2.42 4.85 -5.70
C ASP A 98 -3.66 5.72 -5.44
N GLU A 99 -3.50 7.01 -5.77
CA GLU A 99 -4.48 8.06 -5.53
C GLU A 99 -5.24 8.45 -6.82
N VAL A 100 -5.19 7.60 -7.85
CA VAL A 100 -5.91 7.84 -9.10
C VAL A 100 -7.41 8.04 -8.86
N GLN A 101 -7.99 7.38 -7.85
CA GLN A 101 -9.42 7.52 -7.49
C GLN A 101 -9.66 8.38 -6.26
N THR A 102 -8.86 8.17 -5.21
CA THR A 102 -9.05 8.79 -3.89
C THR A 102 -8.49 10.20 -3.78
N GLY A 103 -7.60 10.60 -4.70
CA GLY A 103 -7.07 11.96 -4.75
C GLY A 103 -8.11 13.02 -5.12
N TRP A 104 -7.67 14.28 -5.06
CA TRP A 104 -8.48 15.46 -5.42
C TRP A 104 -9.72 15.65 -4.54
N GLY A 105 -9.60 15.36 -3.24
CA GLY A 105 -10.70 15.61 -2.30
C GLY A 105 -11.80 14.56 -2.32
N ARG A 106 -11.64 13.44 -3.04
CA ARG A 106 -12.71 12.45 -3.22
C ARG A 106 -13.22 11.87 -1.91
N THR A 107 -12.36 11.75 -0.90
CA THR A 107 -12.67 11.19 0.42
C THR A 107 -13.30 12.22 1.38
N GLY A 108 -13.43 13.48 0.97
CA GLY A 108 -14.04 14.54 1.78
C GLY A 108 -13.02 15.27 2.65
N ASP A 109 -12.61 14.65 3.76
CA ASP A 109 -11.80 15.31 4.81
C ASP A 109 -10.34 15.58 4.37
N HIS A 110 -9.91 14.96 3.29
CA HIS A 110 -8.52 14.99 2.83
C HIS A 110 -8.41 15.22 1.33
N PHE A 111 -7.30 15.84 0.90
CA PHE A 111 -7.00 16.04 -0.51
C PHE A 111 -6.50 14.77 -1.18
N TRP A 112 -5.77 13.94 -0.43
CA TRP A 112 -5.31 12.60 -0.81
C TRP A 112 -5.83 11.57 0.20
N GLY A 113 -6.24 10.38 -0.25
CA GLY A 113 -6.77 9.33 0.61
C GLY A 113 -5.77 8.82 1.66
N TRP A 114 -4.47 8.78 1.36
CA TRP A 114 -3.43 8.33 2.28
C TRP A 114 -3.37 9.17 3.57
N GLN A 115 -3.89 10.40 3.54
CA GLN A 115 -3.85 11.30 4.70
C GLN A 115 -4.67 10.77 5.89
N ALA A 116 -5.63 9.87 5.66
CA ALA A 116 -6.33 9.13 6.72
C ALA A 116 -5.37 8.18 7.50
N HIS A 117 -4.17 7.95 6.99
CA HIS A 117 -3.14 7.07 7.54
C HIS A 117 -1.81 7.81 7.80
N ALA A 118 -1.84 9.13 7.95
CA ALA A 118 -0.64 9.98 7.98
C ALA A 118 0.22 9.90 9.26
N GLU A 119 -0.18 9.13 10.27
CA GLU A 119 0.50 9.06 11.58
C GLU A 119 2.00 8.76 11.46
N HIS A 120 2.38 7.93 10.48
CA HIS A 120 3.77 7.53 10.22
C HIS A 120 4.36 8.16 8.94
N GLY A 121 3.82 9.30 8.50
CA GLY A 121 4.34 10.07 7.38
C GLY A 121 3.71 9.73 6.01
N PRO A 122 4.13 10.44 4.95
CA PRO A 122 3.60 10.26 3.60
C PRO A 122 4.10 8.98 2.91
N PRO A 123 3.45 8.55 1.82
CA PRO A 123 4.04 7.56 0.92
C PRO A 123 5.31 8.11 0.25
N ASP A 124 6.22 7.21 -0.17
CA ASP A 124 7.43 7.60 -0.90
C ASP A 124 7.09 8.05 -2.32
N ILE A 125 6.05 7.45 -2.92
CA ILE A 125 5.56 7.76 -4.27
C ILE A 125 4.03 7.81 -4.23
N LEU A 126 3.46 8.72 -5.03
CA LEU A 126 2.02 8.85 -5.19
C LEU A 126 1.68 8.87 -6.68
N THR A 127 0.69 8.06 -7.09
CA THR A 127 0.13 8.10 -8.46
C THR A 127 -1.20 8.83 -8.46
N PHE A 128 -1.43 9.72 -9.43
CA PHE A 128 -2.67 10.49 -9.53
C PHE A 128 -3.13 10.65 -10.98
N ALA A 129 -4.44 10.76 -11.17
CA ALA A 129 -5.09 11.09 -12.44
C ALA A 129 -6.54 11.57 -12.15
N LYS A 130 -7.48 11.33 -13.07
CA LYS A 130 -8.93 11.56 -12.93
C LYS A 130 -9.32 12.95 -12.40
N GLY A 131 -9.48 13.09 -11.09
CA GLY A 131 -9.95 14.30 -10.43
C GLY A 131 -9.17 15.57 -10.81
N ILE A 132 -7.89 15.43 -11.19
CA ILE A 132 -7.07 16.53 -11.72
C ILE A 132 -7.72 17.25 -12.92
N GLY A 133 -8.40 16.51 -13.79
CA GLY A 133 -9.03 17.02 -15.01
C GLY A 133 -10.53 17.27 -14.88
N ASN A 134 -11.13 16.98 -13.72
CA ASN A 134 -12.59 16.95 -13.53
C ASN A 134 -13.34 16.03 -14.53
N GLY A 135 -12.67 14.96 -14.99
CA GLY A 135 -13.17 14.07 -16.05
C GLY A 135 -12.02 13.61 -16.95
#